data_AF-A0AAV0MHE5-F1
#
_entry.id   AF-A0AAV0MHE5-F1
#
_cell.length_a   1.000
_cell.length_b   1.000
_cell.length_c   1.000
_cell.angle_alpha   90.00
_cell.angle_beta   90.00
_cell.angle_gamma   90.00
#
_symmetry.space_group_name_H-M   'P 1'
#
loop_
_entity.id
_entity.type
_entity.pdbx_description
1 polymer ?
#
loop_
_entity_poly.entity_id
_entity_poly.type
_entity_poly.pdbx_seq_one_letter_code
_entity_poly.pdbx_strand_id
1 'polypeptide(L)'
;MQILAEVVGTYILVFIGCASALTDRVEKVGIVGIAMVWGFVLMAAIYAVGHISGAHFNPAVTLALAAIRRTRWKQVPMYVVAQLVGATLGSLTLKVLFHKQGNIDPIATQYAVTTSHLEAFLWEFIITFILMFSICANATDHRASPGLAGFAIGSTLLVNVLVAGYVRILLD
;
A
#
# COMPACT_ATOMS: atom_id res chain seq x y z
N MET A 1 10.03 -11.85 -14.89
CA MET A 1 9.90 -11.99 -13.43
C MET A 1 9.48 -10.70 -12.73
N GLN A 2 10.00 -9.52 -13.10
CA GLN A 2 9.58 -8.22 -12.52
C GLN A 2 8.05 -8.01 -12.47
N ILE A 3 7.38 -8.19 -13.62
CA ILE A 3 5.93 -8.03 -13.73
C ILE A 3 5.16 -9.00 -12.81
N LEU A 4 5.60 -10.25 -12.72
CA LEU A 4 4.98 -11.25 -11.84
C LEU A 4 5.18 -10.89 -10.37
N ALA A 5 6.38 -10.41 -9.99
CA ALA A 5 6.66 -9.94 -8.64
C ALA A 5 5.77 -8.75 -8.25
N GLU A 6 5.51 -7.82 -9.16
CA GLU A 6 4.56 -6.72 -8.93
C GLU A 6 3.11 -7.22 -8.78
N VAL A 7 2.65 -8.14 -9.63
CA VAL A 7 1.30 -8.74 -9.48
C VAL A 7 1.16 -9.43 -8.11
N VAL A 8 2.10 -10.31 -7.76
CA VAL A 8 2.04 -11.09 -6.52
C VAL A 8 2.21 -10.20 -5.29
N GLY A 9 3.14 -9.25 -5.31
CA GLY A 9 3.35 -8.34 -4.19
C GLY A 9 2.16 -7.41 -3.95
N THR A 10 1.59 -6.82 -5.01
CA THR A 10 0.37 -6.00 -4.86
C THR A 10 -0.83 -6.85 -4.44
N TYR A 11 -0.98 -8.08 -4.95
CA TYR A 11 -2.00 -9.01 -4.47
C TYR A 11 -1.90 -9.25 -2.97
N ILE A 12 -0.72 -9.61 -2.47
CA ILE A 12 -0.49 -9.90 -1.05
C ILE A 12 -0.77 -8.65 -0.21
N LEU A 13 -0.27 -7.49 -0.63
CA LEU A 13 -0.46 -6.21 0.05
C LEU A 13 -1.95 -5.85 0.19
N VAL A 14 -2.71 -5.90 -0.91
CA VAL A 14 -4.15 -5.57 -0.90
C VAL A 14 -4.96 -6.63 -0.16
N PHE A 15 -4.69 -7.91 -0.40
CA PHE A 15 -5.40 -9.00 0.26
C PHE A 15 -5.27 -8.91 1.79
N ILE A 16 -4.05 -8.82 2.30
CA ILE A 16 -3.80 -8.81 3.76
C ILE A 16 -4.21 -7.47 4.38
N GLY A 17 -3.89 -6.35 3.73
CA GLY A 17 -4.23 -5.01 4.20
C GLY A 17 -5.74 -4.82 4.35
N CYS A 18 -6.52 -5.11 3.30
CA CYS A 18 -7.98 -5.00 3.35
C CYS A 18 -8.63 -6.08 4.22
N ALA A 19 -8.06 -7.29 4.30
CA ALA A 19 -8.54 -8.31 5.25
C ALA A 19 -8.52 -7.80 6.69
N SER A 20 -7.50 -7.04 7.09
CA SER A 20 -7.44 -6.51 8.46
C SER A 20 -8.62 -5.60 8.82
N ALA A 21 -9.09 -4.79 7.86
CA ALA A 21 -10.26 -3.92 8.05
C ALA A 21 -11.58 -4.71 8.06
N LEU A 22 -11.69 -5.78 7.27
CA LEU A 22 -12.84 -6.69 7.29
C LEU A 22 -12.89 -7.52 8.58
N THR A 23 -11.73 -7.92 9.10
CA THR A 23 -11.61 -8.64 10.38
C THR A 23 -12.00 -7.74 11.55
N ASP A 24 -11.67 -6.44 11.53
CA ASP A 24 -12.05 -5.48 12.59
C ASP A 24 -13.57 -5.40 12.84
N ARG A 25 -14.37 -5.74 11.82
CA ARG A 25 -15.84 -5.79 11.93
C ARG A 25 -16.35 -6.99 12.73
N VAL A 26 -15.57 -8.06 12.81
CA VAL A 26 -15.93 -9.30 13.54
C VAL A 26 -15.23 -9.34 14.88
N GLU A 27 -13.93 -9.02 14.91
CA GLU A 27 -13.10 -9.01 16.09
C GLU A 27 -12.29 -7.72 16.09
N LYS A 28 -12.39 -6.93 17.18
CA LYS A 28 -11.80 -5.61 17.22
C LYS A 28 -10.27 -5.67 17.23
N VAL A 29 -9.68 -5.30 16.10
CA VAL A 29 -8.24 -5.15 15.87
C VAL A 29 -7.81 -3.70 16.14
N GLY A 30 -8.69 -2.75 15.84
CA GLY A 30 -8.46 -1.32 15.96
C GLY A 30 -7.52 -0.74 14.90
N ILE A 31 -7.46 0.58 14.81
CA ILE A 31 -6.61 1.28 13.85
C ILE A 31 -5.12 0.95 14.02
N VAL A 32 -4.69 0.68 15.25
CA VAL A 32 -3.31 0.28 15.56
C VAL A 32 -2.97 -1.07 14.91
N GLY A 33 -3.83 -2.08 15.05
CA GLY A 33 -3.58 -3.38 14.44
C GLY A 33 -3.69 -3.35 12.91
N ILE A 34 -4.65 -2.59 12.36
CA ILE A 34 -4.76 -2.37 10.90
C ILE A 34 -3.47 -1.73 10.36
N ALA A 35 -2.97 -0.68 11.02
CA ALA A 35 -1.72 -0.03 10.66
C ALA A 35 -0.52 -0.98 10.69
N MET A 36 -0.40 -1.79 11.76
CA MET A 36 0.64 -2.82 11.87
C MET A 36 0.59 -3.80 10.71
N VAL A 37 -0.60 -4.28 10.34
CA VAL A 37 -0.77 -5.24 9.24
C VAL A 37 -0.28 -4.63 7.92
N TRP A 38 -0.71 -3.42 7.56
CA TRP A 38 -0.28 -2.74 6.33
C TRP A 38 1.24 -2.53 6.27
N GLY A 39 1.84 -2.06 7.37
CA GLY A 39 3.29 -1.83 7.41
C GLY A 39 4.11 -3.11 7.33
N PHE A 40 3.73 -4.14 8.10
CA PHE A 40 4.47 -5.40 8.13
C PHE A 40 4.33 -6.22 6.86
N VAL A 41 3.14 -6.23 6.24
CA VAL A 41 2.99 -6.92 4.94
C VAL A 41 3.81 -6.23 3.85
N LEU A 42 3.85 -4.90 3.81
CA LEU A 42 4.69 -4.17 2.87
C LEU A 42 6.18 -4.48 3.11
N MET A 43 6.63 -4.43 4.37
CA MET A 43 8.00 -4.78 4.73
C MET A 43 8.36 -6.20 4.26
N ALA A 44 7.51 -7.18 4.55
CA ALA A 44 7.74 -8.57 4.15
C ALA A 44 7.79 -8.71 2.62
N ALA A 45 6.88 -8.06 1.89
CA ALA A 45 6.86 -8.09 0.43
C ALA A 45 8.12 -7.44 -0.19
N ILE A 46 8.60 -6.33 0.38
CA ILE A 46 9.85 -5.68 -0.06
C ILE A 46 11.04 -6.62 0.14
N TYR A 47 11.17 -7.27 1.29
CA TYR A 47 12.27 -8.21 1.51
C TYR A 47 12.17 -9.47 0.63
N ALA A 48 10.95 -9.94 0.36
CA ALA A 48 10.72 -11.12 -0.46
C ALA A 48 11.04 -10.90 -1.94
N VAL A 49 10.57 -9.79 -2.55
CA VAL A 49 10.66 -9.61 -4.02
C VAL A 49 11.21 -8.25 -4.46
N GLY A 50 11.64 -7.39 -3.53
CA GLY A 50 12.23 -6.09 -3.85
C GLY A 50 13.50 -6.19 -4.70
N HIS A 51 14.31 -7.22 -4.50
CA HIS A 51 15.48 -7.49 -5.35
C HIS A 51 15.11 -7.95 -6.78
N ILE A 52 13.85 -8.32 -7.02
CA ILE A 52 13.35 -8.78 -8.32
C ILE A 52 12.79 -7.60 -9.12
N SER A 53 11.81 -6.88 -8.57
CA SER A 53 11.08 -5.81 -9.28
C SER A 53 11.37 -4.39 -8.82
N GLY A 54 12.05 -4.22 -7.68
CA GLY A 54 12.10 -2.96 -6.94
C GLY A 54 10.95 -2.78 -5.95
N ALA A 55 9.98 -3.72 -5.91
CA ALA A 55 8.83 -3.71 -5.01
C ALA A 55 8.06 -2.38 -5.02
N HIS A 56 7.62 -1.93 -6.20
CA HIS A 56 6.90 -0.66 -6.30
C HIS A 56 5.49 -0.81 -5.71
N PHE A 57 4.79 -1.87 -6.11
CA PHE A 57 3.43 -2.27 -5.72
C PHE A 57 2.35 -1.18 -5.82
N ASN A 58 2.67 -0.04 -6.41
CA ASN A 58 1.86 1.16 -6.42
C ASN A 58 2.17 1.98 -7.70
N PRO A 59 1.13 2.37 -8.47
CA PRO A 59 1.29 3.21 -9.66
C PRO A 59 1.96 4.57 -9.38
N ALA A 60 1.62 5.23 -8.28
CA ALA A 60 2.21 6.51 -7.89
C ALA A 60 3.70 6.39 -7.57
N VAL A 61 4.09 5.32 -6.86
CA VAL A 61 5.51 5.00 -6.59
C VAL A 61 6.25 4.74 -7.89
N THR A 62 5.66 3.96 -8.80
CA THR A 62 6.24 3.66 -10.12
C THR A 62 6.47 4.92 -10.94
N LEU A 63 5.48 5.81 -10.99
CA LEU A 63 5.58 7.10 -11.68
C LEU A 63 6.63 8.01 -11.06
N ALA A 64 6.68 8.10 -9.73
CA ALA A 64 7.65 8.93 -9.03
C ALA A 64 9.08 8.42 -9.25
N LEU A 65 9.32 7.11 -9.17
CA LEU A 65 10.61 6.50 -9.48
C LEU A 65 11.01 6.68 -10.94
N ALA A 66 10.05 6.68 -11.87
CA ALA A 66 10.32 7.01 -13.27
C ALA A 66 10.71 8.49 -13.46
N ALA A 67 10.05 9.41 -12.74
CA ALA A 67 10.36 10.84 -12.77
C ALA A 67 11.79 11.14 -12.29
N ILE A 68 12.27 10.44 -11.26
CA ILE A 68 13.66 10.54 -10.77
C ILE A 68 14.63 9.59 -11.49
N ARG A 69 14.24 9.02 -12.64
CA ARG A 69 15.06 8.16 -13.51
C ARG A 69 15.57 6.87 -12.85
N ARG A 70 14.90 6.40 -11.81
CA ARG A 70 15.16 5.09 -11.16
C ARG A 70 14.41 3.95 -11.84
N THR A 71 13.36 4.25 -12.59
CA THR A 71 12.63 3.30 -13.44
C THR A 71 12.58 3.80 -14.88
N ARG A 72 12.68 2.91 -15.87
CA ARG A 72 12.55 3.30 -17.27
C ARG A 72 11.08 3.61 -17.57
N TRP A 73 10.80 4.79 -18.15
CA TRP A 73 9.44 5.19 -18.56
C TRP A 73 8.71 4.14 -19.41
N LYS A 74 9.43 3.41 -20.27
CA LYS A 74 8.87 2.32 -21.09
C LYS A 74 8.30 1.15 -20.27
N GLN A 75 8.74 0.95 -19.03
CA GLN A 75 8.27 -0.12 -18.15
C GLN A 75 7.04 0.29 -17.33
N VAL A 76 6.81 1.60 -17.16
CA VAL A 76 5.75 2.15 -16.31
C VAL A 76 4.37 1.57 -16.65
N PRO A 77 3.92 1.53 -17.92
CA PRO A 77 2.59 0.99 -18.24
C PRO A 77 2.42 -0.48 -17.79
N MET A 78 3.45 -1.30 -17.97
CA MET A 78 3.40 -2.72 -17.60
C MET A 78 3.40 -2.92 -16.08
N TYR A 79 4.15 -2.09 -15.35
CA TYR A 79 4.10 -2.09 -13.88
C TYR A 79 2.73 -1.67 -13.35
N VAL A 80 2.15 -0.60 -13.90
CA VAL A 80 0.82 -0.13 -13.51
C VAL A 80 -0.23 -1.20 -13.78
N VAL A 81 -0.22 -1.82 -14.96
CA VAL A 81 -1.14 -2.94 -15.27
C VAL A 81 -0.95 -4.10 -14.31
N ALA A 82 0.29 -4.49 -14.00
CA ALA A 82 0.57 -5.56 -13.05
C ALA A 82 -0.01 -5.27 -11.65
N GLN A 83 0.18 -4.06 -11.17
CA GLN A 83 -0.30 -3.61 -9.87
C GLN A 83 -1.83 -3.58 -9.83
N LEU A 84 -2.48 -3.06 -10.88
CA LEU A 84 -3.95 -3.06 -10.98
C LEU A 84 -4.52 -4.48 -11.01
N VAL A 85 -3.88 -5.40 -11.74
CA VAL A 85 -4.26 -6.81 -11.77
C VAL A 85 -4.10 -7.44 -10.38
N GLY A 86 -2.95 -7.26 -9.74
CA GLY A 86 -2.69 -7.78 -8.39
C GLY A 86 -3.70 -7.28 -7.36
N ALA A 87 -3.96 -5.96 -7.35
CA ALA A 87 -4.95 -5.34 -6.48
C ALA A 87 -6.35 -5.90 -6.71
N THR A 88 -6.77 -5.97 -7.98
CA THR A 88 -8.10 -6.50 -8.35
C THR A 88 -8.26 -7.94 -7.90
N LEU A 89 -7.25 -8.79 -8.12
CA LEU A 89 -7.27 -10.18 -7.68
C LEU A 89 -7.36 -10.28 -6.14
N GLY A 90 -6.61 -9.46 -5.40
CA GLY A 90 -6.65 -9.44 -3.94
C GLY A 90 -8.04 -9.08 -3.42
N SER A 91 -8.64 -8.02 -3.98
CA SER A 91 -9.99 -7.57 -3.67
C SER A 91 -11.06 -8.62 -4.02
N LEU A 92 -10.95 -9.29 -5.18
CA LEU A 92 -11.89 -10.33 -5.59
C LEU A 92 -11.80 -11.57 -4.69
N THR A 93 -10.59 -11.98 -4.29
CA THR A 93 -10.42 -13.08 -3.32
C THR A 93 -11.11 -12.74 -2.00
N LEU A 94 -10.95 -11.52 -1.48
CA LEU A 94 -11.63 -11.08 -0.26
C LEU A 94 -13.15 -11.10 -0.41
N LYS A 95 -13.69 -10.64 -1.55
CA LYS A 95 -15.13 -10.71 -1.82
C LYS A 95 -15.68 -12.14 -1.73
N VAL A 96 -14.92 -13.13 -2.21
CA VAL A 96 -15.30 -14.55 -2.13
C VAL A 96 -15.19 -15.08 -0.71
N LEU A 97 -14.12 -14.77 0.02
CA LEU A 97 -13.87 -15.30 1.36
C LEU A 97 -14.76 -14.65 2.44
N PHE A 98 -15.08 -13.37 2.29
CA PHE A 98 -15.89 -12.59 3.23
C PHE A 98 -17.34 -12.38 2.75
N HIS A 99 -17.84 -13.19 1.81
CA HIS A 99 -19.17 -13.03 1.22
C HIS A 99 -20.33 -12.97 2.25
N LYS A 100 -20.13 -13.52 3.46
CA LYS A 100 -21.14 -13.55 4.53
C LYS A 100 -21.29 -12.22 5.29
N GLN A 101 -20.32 -11.31 5.19
CA GLN A 101 -20.37 -10.03 5.91
C GLN A 101 -21.30 -8.99 5.25
N GLY A 102 -21.94 -9.33 4.13
CA GLY A 102 -22.93 -8.51 3.43
C GLY A 102 -22.32 -7.32 2.68
N ASN A 103 -21.61 -6.45 3.40
CA ASN A 103 -20.95 -5.28 2.84
C ASN A 103 -19.42 -5.44 2.86
N ILE A 104 -18.78 -5.25 1.69
CA ILE A 104 -17.34 -5.35 1.47
C ILE A 104 -16.68 -4.00 1.14
N ASP A 105 -17.34 -2.88 1.45
CA ASP A 105 -16.82 -1.52 1.26
C ASP A 105 -15.36 -1.29 1.74
N PRO A 106 -14.86 -1.90 2.84
CA PRO A 106 -13.47 -1.71 3.29
C PRO A 106 -12.38 -2.21 2.34
N ILE A 107 -12.76 -2.90 1.25
CA ILE A 107 -11.83 -3.36 0.21
C ILE A 107 -11.36 -2.17 -0.66
N ALA A 108 -12.07 -1.04 -0.63
CA ALA A 108 -11.64 0.21 -1.22
C ALA A 108 -11.51 1.30 -0.15
N THR A 109 -10.50 2.16 -0.26
CA THR A 109 -10.37 3.32 0.61
C THR A 109 -11.52 4.28 0.34
N GLN A 110 -12.32 4.56 1.36
CA GLN A 110 -13.33 5.62 1.37
C GLN A 110 -12.87 6.72 2.34
N TYR A 111 -13.54 7.86 2.34
CA TYR A 111 -13.36 8.91 3.34
C TYR A 111 -14.72 9.32 3.86
N ALA A 112 -14.72 9.84 5.09
CA ALA A 112 -15.92 10.27 5.79
C ALA A 112 -16.81 11.18 4.92
N VAL A 113 -18.12 11.05 5.05
CA VAL A 113 -19.06 12.00 4.42
C VAL A 113 -18.86 13.45 4.90
N THR A 114 -18.22 13.63 6.05
CA THR A 114 -17.89 14.93 6.64
C THR A 114 -16.56 15.52 6.14
N THR A 115 -15.72 14.73 5.47
CA THR A 115 -14.42 15.16 4.95
C THR A 115 -14.58 15.77 3.56
N SER A 116 -14.08 16.99 3.36
CA SER A 116 -14.14 17.65 2.05
C SER A 116 -13.19 17.00 1.03
N HIS A 117 -13.48 17.12 -0.27
CA HIS A 117 -12.60 16.62 -1.32
C HIS A 117 -11.18 17.22 -1.25
N LEU A 118 -11.07 18.51 -0.87
CA LEU A 118 -9.77 19.17 -0.71
C LEU A 118 -9.01 18.57 0.48
N GLU A 119 -9.68 18.33 1.59
CA GLU A 119 -9.06 17.72 2.77
C GLU A 119 -8.61 16.28 2.48
N ALA A 120 -9.45 15.47 1.83
CA ALA A 120 -9.08 14.11 1.42
C ALA A 120 -7.87 14.12 0.48
N PHE A 121 -7.84 15.04 -0.48
CA PHE A 121 -6.70 15.24 -1.38
C PHE A 121 -5.43 15.60 -0.62
N LEU A 122 -5.50 16.55 0.33
CA LEU A 122 -4.34 16.96 1.13
C LEU A 122 -3.81 15.81 1.98
N TRP A 123 -4.69 15.00 2.58
CA TRP A 123 -4.28 13.80 3.30
C TRP A 123 -3.52 12.84 2.38
N GLU A 124 -4.06 12.52 1.20
CA GLU A 124 -3.40 11.61 0.25
C GLU A 124 -2.06 12.15 -0.22
N PHE A 125 -2.00 13.45 -0.52
CA PHE A 125 -0.79 14.11 -0.96
C PHE A 125 0.31 14.04 0.12
N ILE A 126 -0.02 14.40 1.37
CA ILE A 126 0.94 14.44 2.48
C ILE A 126 1.46 13.05 2.80
N ILE A 127 0.59 12.05 2.99
CA ILE A 127 1.06 10.70 3.35
C ILE A 127 1.83 10.03 2.21
N THR A 128 1.44 10.28 0.95
CA THR A 128 2.16 9.76 -0.21
C THR A 128 3.53 10.43 -0.34
N PHE A 129 3.62 11.74 -0.07
CA PHE A 129 4.89 12.45 -0.01
C PHE A 129 5.83 11.85 1.06
N ILE A 130 5.33 11.60 2.27
CA ILE A 130 6.12 11.01 3.36
C ILE A 130 6.61 9.59 2.97
N LEU A 131 5.72 8.77 2.39
CA LEU A 131 6.09 7.44 1.89
C LEU A 131 7.17 7.53 0.80
N MET A 132 6.98 8.40 -0.19
CA MET A 132 7.95 8.59 -1.28
C MET A 132 9.28 9.14 -0.78
N PHE A 133 9.27 10.05 0.18
CA PHE A 133 10.49 10.55 0.81
C PHE A 133 11.26 9.40 1.47
N SER A 134 10.59 8.54 2.22
CA SER A 134 11.18 7.34 2.84
C SER A 134 11.74 6.36 1.80
N ILE A 135 11.01 6.10 0.71
CA ILE A 135 11.48 5.25 -0.40
C ILE A 135 12.74 5.83 -1.04
N CYS A 136 12.74 7.12 -1.39
CA CYS A 136 13.88 7.76 -2.01
C CYS A 136 15.11 7.74 -1.08
N ALA A 137 14.91 8.08 0.20
CA ALA A 137 15.99 8.14 1.19
C ALA A 137 16.61 6.76 1.47
N ASN A 138 15.79 5.70 1.53
CA ASN A 138 16.28 4.38 1.99
C ASN A 138 16.54 3.37 0.85
N ALA A 139 15.86 3.48 -0.28
CA ALA A 139 15.98 2.53 -1.39
C ALA A 139 16.82 3.05 -2.56
N THR A 140 17.08 4.36 -2.65
CA THR A 140 17.75 4.95 -3.82
C THR A 140 19.06 5.68 -3.51
N ASP A 141 19.30 6.07 -2.25
CA ASP A 141 20.56 6.69 -1.84
C ASP A 141 21.58 5.62 -1.42
N HIS A 142 22.76 5.65 -2.03
CA HIS A 142 23.90 4.80 -1.68
C HIS A 142 24.40 4.97 -0.23
N ARG A 143 24.07 6.09 0.42
CA ARG A 143 24.43 6.36 1.83
C ARG A 143 23.44 5.73 2.82
N ALA A 144 22.32 5.20 2.34
CA ALA A 144 21.36 4.52 3.18
C ALA A 144 21.94 3.24 3.79
N SER A 145 21.49 2.90 4.99
CA SER A 145 21.91 1.67 5.67
C SER A 145 21.50 0.43 4.86
N PRO A 146 22.46 -0.42 4.45
CA PRO A 146 22.17 -1.59 3.63
C PRO A 146 21.18 -2.53 4.33
N GLY A 147 20.20 -3.03 3.57
CA GLY A 147 19.23 -4.01 4.07
C GLY A 147 18.14 -3.47 4.99
N LEU A 148 18.12 -2.19 5.36
CA LEU A 148 17.07 -1.61 6.22
C LEU A 148 15.93 -0.93 5.45
N ALA A 149 16.01 -0.87 4.11
CA ALA A 149 15.01 -0.19 3.29
C ALA A 149 13.58 -0.72 3.52
N GLY A 150 13.40 -2.05 3.56
CA GLY A 150 12.08 -2.65 3.79
C GLY A 150 11.49 -2.28 5.16
N PHE A 151 12.32 -2.27 6.20
CA PHE A 151 11.90 -1.88 7.55
C PHE A 151 11.51 -0.40 7.60
N ALA A 152 12.32 0.50 7.04
CA ALA A 152 12.04 1.93 7.04
C ALA A 152 10.76 2.27 6.25
N ILE A 153 10.60 1.69 5.06
CA ILE A 153 9.45 1.93 4.18
C ILE A 153 8.18 1.33 4.80
N GLY A 154 8.24 0.09 5.32
CA GLY A 154 7.11 -0.54 6.00
C GLY A 154 6.67 0.20 7.26
N SER A 155 7.63 0.66 8.08
CA SER A 155 7.34 1.49 9.27
C SER A 155 6.71 2.83 8.89
N THR A 156 7.15 3.42 7.77
CA THR A 156 6.55 4.65 7.26
C THR A 156 5.10 4.44 6.85
N LEU A 157 4.78 3.36 6.13
CA LEU A 157 3.40 3.03 5.78
C LEU A 157 2.56 2.79 7.04
N LEU A 158 3.08 2.07 8.04
CA LEU A 158 2.40 1.85 9.32
C LEU A 158 1.98 3.17 9.95
N VAL A 159 2.92 4.09 10.14
CA VAL A 159 2.65 5.39 10.78
C VAL A 159 1.65 6.21 9.95
N ASN A 160 1.79 6.20 8.63
CA ASN A 160 0.84 6.88 7.74
C ASN A 160 -0.58 6.32 7.89
N VAL A 161 -0.75 5.00 7.94
CA VAL A 161 -2.06 4.36 8.14
C VAL A 161 -2.61 4.65 9.53
N LEU A 162 -1.77 4.64 10.56
CA LEU A 162 -2.19 4.95 11.93
C LEU A 162 -2.79 6.37 12.04
N VAL A 163 -2.18 7.35 11.37
CA VAL A 163 -2.61 8.74 11.41
C VAL A 163 -3.78 9.00 10.46
N ALA A 164 -3.65 8.63 9.19
CA ALA A 164 -4.63 8.97 8.17
C ALA A 164 -5.83 8.00 8.13
N GLY A 165 -5.67 6.77 8.62
CA GLY A 165 -6.74 5.79 8.65
C GLY A 165 -7.89 6.20 9.59
N TYR A 166 -7.63 7.03 10.60
CA TYR A 166 -8.69 7.58 11.46
C TYR A 166 -9.67 8.46 10.69
N VAL A 167 -9.16 9.28 9.75
CA VAL A 167 -9.98 10.16 8.90
C VAL A 167 -10.72 9.39 7.81
N ARG A 168 -10.22 8.21 7.43
CA ARG A 168 -10.68 7.46 6.25
C ARG A 168 -11.55 6.24 6.56
N ILE A 169 -11.42 5.65 7.75
CA ILE A 169 -12.02 4.34 8.07
C ILE A 169 -13.13 4.43 9.14
N LEU A 170 -13.17 5.50 9.95
CA LEU A 170 -13.90 5.51 11.23
C LEU A 170 -14.90 6.67 11.42
N LEU A 171 -15.17 7.46 10.39
CA LEU A 171 -16.16 8.54 10.45
C LEU A 171 -17.41 8.16 9.65
N ASP A 172 -18.02 7.04 10.03
CA ASP A 172 -19.44 6.71 9.84
C ASP A 172 -19.91 5.86 11.03
#